data_AF-A0A7W0NRZ7-F1
#
_entry.id   AF-A0A7W0NRZ7-F1
#
_cell.length_a   1.000
_cell.length_b   1.000
_cell.length_c   1.000
_cell.angle_alpha   90.00
_cell.angle_beta   90.00
_cell.angle_gamma   90.00
#
_symmetry.space_group_name_H-M   'P 1'
#
loop_
_entity.id
_entity.type
_entity.pdbx_description
1 polymer ?
#
loop_
_entity_poly.entity_id
_entity_poly.type
_entity_poly.pdbx_seq_one_letter_code
_entity_poly.pdbx_strand_id
1 'polypeptide(L)'
;MRLFIEYTGENNVGVFLLTLPDGLSIKEFQTKWHSFHTGVLRKVFPVGMWTRERQPRSGCWHCHAVVDMGRDIKTEFPFDEVRRKDYRNVDRRLRVLWRLLRMKAKAYGFGWNTLEPIKKDGKVAAKYLAKYLSKAQSSDFRVGEERARLFGVWGQKRFVSHRFSWVSSRIWRQRLSWYSRDSGLADVTETSRLLGRDGWRTLAPALSRVVLPKEFYQVWNPATQSFTWDERGWRAYCSDLNRYPRLRSDDRRVRFSRFEFYFAEGTSWGMKSMRARKHAWRRLERSGLGTQLHLRLVGSPGEG
;
A
#
# COMPACT_ATOMS: atom_id res chain seq x y z
N MET A 1 3.44 3.58 -12.39
CA MET A 1 3.19 2.95 -13.72
C MET A 1 2.63 3.96 -14.71
N ARG A 2 1.41 4.50 -14.53
CA ARG A 2 0.84 5.52 -15.43
C ARG A 2 1.78 6.71 -15.70
N LEU A 3 2.25 7.37 -14.63
CA LEU A 3 3.17 8.51 -14.73
C LEU A 3 4.49 8.18 -15.48
N PHE A 4 4.95 6.93 -15.39
CA PHE A 4 6.15 6.50 -16.12
C PHE A 4 5.86 6.39 -17.62
N ILE A 5 4.72 5.81 -18.00
CA ILE A 5 4.35 5.66 -19.40
C ILE A 5 4.08 7.03 -20.04
N GLU A 6 3.37 7.92 -19.33
CA GLU A 6 3.14 9.29 -19.77
C GLU A 6 4.46 10.06 -19.97
N TYR A 7 5.41 9.91 -19.04
CA TYR A 7 6.70 10.56 -19.12
C TYR A 7 7.60 10.03 -20.24
N THR A 8 7.71 8.70 -20.36
CA THR A 8 8.55 8.04 -21.36
C THR A 8 7.97 8.20 -22.77
N GLY A 9 6.66 8.40 -22.87
CA GLY A 9 5.92 8.34 -24.12
C GLY A 9 5.55 6.89 -24.44
N GLU A 10 4.28 6.65 -24.70
CA GLU A 10 3.73 5.29 -24.87
C GLU A 10 4.44 4.46 -25.94
N ASN A 11 4.85 5.11 -27.03
CA ASN A 11 5.55 4.47 -28.14
C ASN A 11 6.97 3.98 -27.77
N ASN A 12 7.55 4.55 -26.72
CA ASN A 12 8.91 4.26 -26.27
C ASN A 12 8.95 3.25 -25.12
N VAL A 13 7.80 2.68 -24.73
CA VAL A 13 7.72 1.75 -23.61
C VAL A 13 7.71 0.31 -24.08
N GLY A 14 8.66 -0.47 -23.54
CA GLY A 14 8.68 -1.92 -23.66
C GLY A 14 8.09 -2.60 -22.44
N VAL A 15 7.24 -3.60 -22.65
CA VAL A 15 6.78 -4.55 -21.63
C VAL A 15 7.62 -5.80 -21.74
N PHE A 16 8.41 -6.07 -20.70
CA PHE A 16 9.35 -7.16 -20.65
C PHE A 16 8.91 -8.21 -19.63
N LEU A 17 8.63 -9.44 -20.09
CA LEU A 17 8.25 -10.55 -19.24
C LEU A 17 9.40 -11.54 -19.14
N LEU A 18 9.66 -12.07 -17.94
CA LEU A 18 10.54 -13.20 -17.74
C LEU A 18 9.91 -14.24 -16.83
N THR A 19 10.12 -15.50 -17.18
CA THR A 19 9.74 -16.66 -16.38
C THR A 19 10.99 -17.42 -15.97
N LEU A 20 11.12 -17.71 -14.67
CA LEU A 20 12.15 -18.64 -14.20
C LEU A 20 11.61 -20.07 -14.23
N PRO A 21 12.50 -21.07 -14.36
CA PRO A 21 12.14 -22.48 -14.21
C PRO A 21 11.45 -22.78 -12.86
N ASP A 22 10.67 -23.86 -12.83
CA ASP A 22 9.87 -24.29 -11.68
C ASP A 22 10.69 -24.49 -10.40
N GLY A 23 10.05 -24.29 -9.25
CA GLY A 23 10.54 -24.77 -7.94
C GLY A 23 11.46 -23.82 -7.15
N LEU A 24 11.85 -22.67 -7.67
CA LEU A 24 12.76 -21.77 -6.93
C LEU A 24 12.13 -21.18 -5.66
N SER A 25 12.91 -21.16 -4.59
CA SER A 25 12.61 -20.37 -3.39
C SER A 25 12.66 -18.87 -3.69
N ILE A 26 12.01 -18.08 -2.84
CA ILE A 26 12.03 -16.63 -2.97
C ILE A 26 13.44 -16.04 -2.89
N LYS A 27 14.30 -16.62 -2.06
CA LYS A 27 15.68 -16.17 -1.87
C LYS A 27 16.50 -16.40 -3.14
N GLU A 28 16.40 -17.59 -3.72
CA GLU A 28 17.09 -17.92 -4.97
C GLU A 28 16.62 -17.06 -6.13
N PHE A 29 15.29 -16.85 -6.23
CA PHE A 29 14.75 -15.91 -7.21
C PHE A 29 15.34 -14.51 -6.99
N GLN A 30 15.37 -14.00 -5.76
CA GLN A 30 15.86 -12.64 -5.49
C GLN A 30 17.32 -12.49 -5.89
N THR A 31 18.15 -13.50 -5.61
CA THR A 31 19.55 -13.53 -6.02
C THR A 31 19.69 -13.53 -7.54
N LYS A 32 18.98 -14.43 -8.25
CA LYS A 32 19.01 -14.51 -9.72
C LYS A 32 18.50 -13.23 -10.37
N TRP A 33 17.37 -12.71 -9.89
CA TRP A 33 16.79 -11.45 -10.34
C TRP A 33 17.74 -10.28 -10.10
N HIS A 34 18.32 -10.16 -8.90
CA HIS A 34 19.25 -9.10 -8.60
C HIS A 34 20.45 -9.12 -9.55
N SER A 35 21.06 -10.28 -9.75
CA SER A 35 22.20 -10.47 -10.65
C SER A 35 21.88 -10.10 -12.09
N PHE A 36 20.74 -10.57 -12.62
CA PHE A 36 20.32 -10.24 -13.98
C PHE A 36 19.94 -8.76 -14.13
N HIS A 37 19.25 -8.20 -13.13
CA HIS A 37 18.87 -6.80 -13.12
C HIS A 37 20.09 -5.87 -13.12
N THR A 38 21.08 -6.12 -12.26
CA THR A 38 22.30 -5.29 -12.17
C THR A 38 23.27 -5.55 -13.32
N GLY A 39 23.43 -6.81 -13.73
CA GLY A 39 24.37 -7.23 -14.76
C GLY A 39 23.90 -6.94 -16.18
N VAL A 40 22.60 -6.92 -16.43
CA VAL A 40 21.99 -6.82 -17.77
C VAL A 40 21.00 -5.67 -17.85
N LEU A 41 19.88 -5.73 -17.11
CA LEU A 41 18.76 -4.82 -17.36
C LEU A 41 19.12 -3.35 -17.16
N ARG A 42 19.85 -2.99 -16.10
CA ARG A 42 20.28 -1.61 -15.86
C ARG A 42 21.26 -1.07 -16.90
N LYS A 43 21.95 -1.95 -17.64
CA LYS A 43 22.89 -1.57 -18.70
C LYS A 43 22.17 -1.43 -20.05
N VAL A 44 21.13 -2.24 -20.26
CA VAL A 44 20.32 -2.25 -21.49
C VAL A 44 19.24 -1.16 -21.45
N PHE A 45 18.60 -0.98 -20.30
CA PHE A 45 17.49 -0.05 -20.08
C PHE A 45 17.87 0.94 -18.97
N PRO A 46 18.12 2.22 -19.29
CA PRO A 46 18.53 3.22 -18.29
C PRO A 46 17.50 3.42 -17.17
N VAL A 47 16.21 3.27 -17.51
CA VAL A 47 15.08 3.50 -16.61
C VAL A 47 14.05 2.39 -16.76
N GLY A 48 13.47 1.98 -15.64
CA GLY A 48 12.32 1.10 -15.68
C GLY A 48 11.78 0.74 -14.31
N MET A 49 10.78 -0.13 -14.32
CA MET A 49 10.16 -0.70 -13.14
C MET A 49 9.80 -2.16 -13.35
N TRP A 50 9.67 -2.90 -12.26
CA TRP A 50 9.32 -4.31 -12.31
C TRP A 50 8.42 -4.69 -11.14
N THR A 51 7.55 -5.67 -11.38
CA THR A 51 6.75 -6.38 -10.40
C THR A 51 6.89 -7.87 -10.63
N ARG A 52 6.66 -8.68 -9.61
CA ARG A 52 6.71 -10.14 -9.73
C ARG A 52 5.48 -10.81 -9.14
N GLU A 53 5.15 -11.99 -9.64
CA GLU A 53 4.08 -12.85 -9.13
C GLU A 53 4.50 -14.32 -9.25
N ARG A 54 3.82 -15.21 -8.50
CA ARG A 54 3.81 -16.64 -8.85
C ARG A 54 2.76 -16.87 -9.92
N GLN A 55 3.14 -17.52 -11.02
CA GLN A 55 2.20 -17.89 -12.06
C GLN A 55 1.20 -18.90 -11.48
N PRO A 56 -0.12 -18.66 -11.55
CA PRO A 56 -1.10 -19.51 -10.86
C PRO A 56 -1.08 -20.98 -11.27
N ARG A 57 -0.71 -21.28 -12.52
CA ARG A 57 -0.79 -22.64 -13.08
C ARG A 57 0.46 -23.49 -12.81
N SER A 58 1.65 -22.89 -12.86
CA SER A 58 2.93 -23.59 -12.67
C SER A 58 3.53 -23.34 -11.27
N GLY A 59 3.16 -22.24 -10.63
CA GLY A 59 3.85 -21.75 -9.44
C GLY A 59 5.19 -21.08 -9.74
N CYS A 60 5.68 -21.08 -10.99
CA CYS A 60 6.89 -20.38 -11.41
C CYS A 60 6.88 -18.91 -11.01
N TRP A 61 8.05 -18.37 -10.71
CA TRP A 61 8.20 -16.93 -10.56
C TRP A 61 8.18 -16.23 -11.92
N HIS A 62 7.27 -15.28 -12.06
CA HIS A 62 7.13 -14.40 -13.21
C HIS A 62 7.50 -12.99 -12.83
N CYS A 63 8.34 -12.35 -13.64
CA CYS A 63 8.64 -10.93 -13.53
C CYS A 63 8.03 -10.19 -14.72
N HIS A 64 7.28 -9.14 -14.41
CA HIS A 64 6.74 -8.18 -15.36
C HIS A 64 7.49 -6.87 -15.18
N ALA A 65 8.28 -6.49 -16.17
CA ALA A 65 9.01 -5.24 -16.20
C ALA A 65 8.47 -4.32 -17.28
N VAL A 66 8.63 -3.03 -17.03
CA VAL A 66 8.29 -1.95 -17.94
C VAL A 66 9.53 -1.10 -18.06
N VAL A 67 9.99 -0.90 -19.28
CA VAL A 67 11.30 -0.31 -19.55
C VAL A 67 11.18 0.82 -20.55
N ASP A 68 12.04 1.82 -20.37
CA ASP A 68 12.24 2.89 -21.33
C ASP A 68 13.19 2.40 -22.42
N MET A 69 12.69 2.37 -23.65
CA MET A 69 13.43 1.94 -24.83
C MET A 69 14.29 3.05 -25.42
N GLY A 70 14.07 4.30 -25.03
CA GLY A 70 14.72 5.49 -25.57
C GLY A 70 14.40 5.78 -27.05
N ARG A 71 13.48 5.02 -27.66
CA ARG A 71 13.06 5.16 -29.06
C ARG A 71 11.68 4.55 -29.26
N ASP A 72 11.02 4.94 -30.35
CA ASP A 72 9.76 4.35 -30.77
C ASP A 72 9.98 2.87 -31.14
N ILE A 73 9.21 1.99 -30.50
CA ILE A 73 9.14 0.57 -30.84
C ILE A 73 7.72 0.11 -31.15
N LYS A 74 6.71 0.99 -31.02
CA LYS A 74 5.30 0.67 -31.12
C LYS A 74 4.75 0.97 -32.51
N THR A 75 5.16 2.10 -33.09
CA THR A 75 4.71 2.51 -34.43
C THR A 75 5.07 1.44 -35.44
N GLU A 76 4.08 1.01 -36.23
CA GLU A 76 4.20 -0.07 -37.22
C GLU A 76 4.60 -1.46 -36.67
N PHE A 77 4.54 -1.66 -35.34
CA PHE A 77 4.87 -2.97 -34.78
C PHE A 77 3.83 -4.03 -35.20
N PRO A 78 4.24 -5.14 -35.87
CA PRO A 78 3.31 -6.09 -36.47
C PRO A 78 2.82 -7.13 -35.44
N PHE A 79 1.94 -6.71 -34.52
CA PHE A 79 1.45 -7.56 -33.42
C PHE A 79 0.87 -8.91 -33.85
N ASP A 80 0.11 -8.93 -34.95
CA ASP A 80 -0.54 -10.16 -35.44
C ASP A 80 0.44 -11.14 -36.09
N GLU A 81 1.52 -10.65 -36.67
CA GLU A 81 2.59 -11.47 -37.24
C GLU A 81 3.45 -12.07 -36.13
N VAL A 82 3.84 -11.24 -35.16
CA VAL A 82 4.61 -11.66 -33.99
C VAL A 82 3.86 -12.74 -33.21
N ARG A 83 2.53 -12.60 -33.06
CA ARG A 83 1.67 -13.64 -32.45
C ARG A 83 1.71 -14.97 -33.21
N ARG A 84 1.86 -14.92 -34.54
CA ARG A 84 2.02 -16.08 -35.44
C ARG A 84 3.47 -16.57 -35.55
N LYS A 85 4.40 -15.99 -34.75
CA LYS A 85 5.85 -16.27 -34.79
C LYS A 85 6.52 -15.85 -36.09
N ASP A 86 5.92 -14.92 -36.84
CA ASP A 86 6.57 -14.24 -37.96
C ASP A 86 7.17 -12.92 -37.48
N TYR A 87 8.46 -12.74 -37.74
CA TYR A 87 9.24 -11.61 -37.26
C TYR A 87 9.88 -10.81 -38.39
N ARG A 88 9.53 -11.09 -39.66
CA ARG A 88 10.17 -10.46 -40.83
C ARG A 88 9.99 -8.93 -40.83
N ASN A 89 8.79 -8.46 -40.46
CA ASN A 89 8.45 -7.04 -40.41
C ASN A 89 8.76 -6.36 -39.06
N VAL A 90 9.46 -7.05 -38.15
CA VAL A 90 9.89 -6.44 -36.89
C VAL A 90 11.20 -5.67 -37.09
N ASP A 91 11.25 -4.45 -36.55
CA ASP A 91 12.45 -3.61 -36.50
C ASP A 91 13.70 -4.45 -36.18
N ARG A 92 14.70 -4.34 -37.05
CA ARG A 92 15.95 -5.10 -36.94
C ARG A 92 16.63 -4.84 -35.60
N ARG A 93 16.61 -3.60 -35.09
CA ARG A 93 17.25 -3.27 -33.83
C ARG A 93 16.52 -3.93 -32.65
N LEU A 94 15.19 -4.04 -32.69
CA LEU A 94 14.41 -4.74 -31.68
C LEU A 94 14.68 -6.25 -31.72
N ARG A 95 14.79 -6.85 -32.90
CA ARG A 95 15.18 -8.27 -33.04
C ARG A 95 16.57 -8.58 -32.50
N VAL A 96 17.55 -7.68 -32.73
CA VAL A 96 18.89 -7.80 -32.14
C VAL A 96 18.82 -7.75 -30.62
N LEU A 97 18.04 -6.82 -30.07
CA LEU A 97 17.82 -6.73 -28.63
C LEU A 97 17.15 -7.98 -28.06
N TRP A 98 16.14 -8.53 -28.73
CA TRP A 98 15.52 -9.80 -28.33
C TRP A 98 16.52 -10.95 -28.30
N ARG A 99 17.41 -11.03 -29.30
CA ARG A 99 18.48 -12.04 -29.32
C ARG A 99 19.41 -11.88 -28.12
N LEU A 100 19.85 -10.64 -27.84
CA LEU A 100 20.69 -10.33 -26.69
C LEU A 100 20.01 -10.72 -25.37
N LEU A 101 18.75 -10.32 -25.18
CA LEU A 101 17.99 -10.61 -23.97
C LEU A 101 17.78 -12.11 -23.79
N ARG A 102 17.45 -12.87 -24.84
CA ARG A 102 17.35 -14.33 -24.76
C ARG A 102 18.67 -15.00 -24.36
N MET A 103 19.77 -14.60 -24.98
CA MET A 103 21.10 -15.14 -24.64
C MET A 103 21.48 -14.83 -23.19
N LYS A 104 21.31 -13.57 -22.75
CA LYS A 104 21.64 -13.16 -21.39
C LYS A 104 20.68 -13.77 -20.36
N ALA A 105 19.38 -13.78 -20.61
CA ALA A 105 18.39 -14.40 -19.73
C ALA A 105 18.73 -15.88 -19.48
N LYS A 106 19.03 -16.65 -20.54
CA LYS A 106 19.45 -18.05 -20.42
C LYS A 106 20.73 -18.21 -19.59
N ALA A 107 21.74 -17.36 -19.81
CA ALA A 107 23.00 -17.40 -19.04
C ALA A 107 22.80 -17.13 -17.53
N TYR A 108 21.74 -16.41 -17.15
CA TYR A 108 21.38 -16.15 -15.76
C TYR A 108 20.34 -17.15 -15.20
N GLY A 109 19.99 -18.19 -15.98
CA GLY A 109 19.07 -19.25 -15.58
C GLY A 109 17.58 -18.90 -15.70
N PHE A 110 17.23 -17.91 -16.51
CA PHE A 110 15.85 -17.63 -16.89
C PHE A 110 15.46 -18.50 -18.09
N GLY A 111 14.21 -18.97 -18.09
CA GLY A 111 13.68 -19.79 -19.18
C GLY A 111 13.18 -18.90 -20.31
N TRP A 112 11.89 -18.57 -20.26
CA TRP A 112 11.21 -17.81 -21.30
C TRP A 112 11.24 -16.31 -21.02
N ASN A 113 11.39 -15.50 -22.07
CA ASN A 113 11.28 -14.05 -21.99
C ASN A 113 10.68 -13.45 -23.27
N THR A 114 9.99 -12.31 -23.12
CA THR A 114 9.44 -11.51 -24.21
C THR A 114 9.58 -10.03 -23.93
N LEU A 115 9.85 -9.22 -24.97
CA LEU A 115 9.84 -7.77 -24.91
C LEU A 115 8.95 -7.25 -26.03
N GLU A 116 7.77 -6.74 -25.71
CA GLU A 116 6.84 -6.21 -26.70
C GLU A 116 6.49 -4.75 -26.38
N PRO A 117 6.13 -3.92 -27.37
CA PRO A 117 5.55 -2.61 -27.11
C PRO A 117 4.22 -2.75 -26.37
N ILE A 118 3.75 -1.64 -25.81
CA ILE A 118 2.39 -1.59 -25.27
C ILE A 118 1.37 -1.80 -26.42
N LYS A 119 0.47 -2.77 -26.25
CA LYS A 119 -0.56 -3.13 -27.26
C LYS A 119 -1.68 -2.10 -27.42
N LYS A 120 -2.07 -1.43 -26.34
CA LYS A 120 -3.19 -0.49 -26.28
C LYS A 120 -2.70 0.86 -25.76
N ASP A 121 -3.59 1.67 -25.21
CA ASP A 121 -3.32 2.92 -24.50
C ASP A 121 -2.51 2.69 -23.20
N GLY A 122 -1.63 3.63 -22.86
CA GLY A 122 -0.79 3.64 -21.67
C GLY A 122 -1.54 3.54 -20.35
N LYS A 123 -2.75 4.08 -20.23
CA LYS A 123 -3.67 3.90 -19.08
C LYS A 123 -4.12 2.45 -18.94
N VAL A 124 -4.47 1.79 -20.04
CA VAL A 124 -4.87 0.38 -20.04
C VAL A 124 -3.68 -0.50 -19.66
N ALA A 125 -2.49 -0.19 -20.19
CA ALA A 125 -1.25 -0.86 -19.83
C ALA A 125 -0.90 -0.66 -18.35
N ALA A 126 -1.01 0.55 -17.84
CA ALA A 126 -0.78 0.85 -16.43
C ALA A 126 -1.76 0.09 -15.53
N LYS A 127 -3.05 0.02 -15.89
CA LYS A 127 -4.06 -0.77 -15.16
C LYS A 127 -3.73 -2.26 -15.18
N TYR A 128 -3.32 -2.78 -16.34
CA TYR A 128 -2.91 -4.18 -16.50
C TYR A 128 -1.67 -4.52 -15.67
N LEU A 129 -0.67 -3.65 -15.64
CA LEU A 129 0.55 -3.84 -14.86
C LEU A 129 0.29 -3.67 -13.35
N ALA A 130 -0.59 -2.74 -12.96
CA ALA A 130 -1.01 -2.56 -11.58
C ALA A 130 -1.78 -3.77 -11.04
N LYS A 131 -2.55 -4.48 -11.89
CA LYS A 131 -3.19 -5.76 -11.53
C LYS A 131 -2.18 -6.78 -11.03
N TYR A 132 -0.97 -6.83 -11.62
CA TYR A 132 0.08 -7.75 -11.15
C TYR A 132 0.67 -7.34 -9.81
N LEU A 133 0.78 -6.04 -9.55
CA LEU A 133 1.17 -5.56 -8.23
C LEU A 133 0.12 -5.91 -7.17
N SER A 134 -1.17 -5.70 -7.49
CA SER A 134 -2.27 -6.06 -6.59
C SER A 134 -2.33 -7.57 -6.33
N LYS A 135 -2.14 -8.39 -7.36
CA LYS A 135 -2.04 -9.85 -7.21
C LYS A 135 -0.88 -10.27 -6.33
N ALA A 136 0.29 -9.68 -6.53
CA ALA A 136 1.46 -9.96 -5.70
C ALA A 136 1.21 -9.59 -4.22
N GLN A 137 0.38 -8.58 -3.96
CA GLN A 137 -0.02 -8.16 -2.62
C GLN A 137 -1.18 -8.97 -2.03
N SER A 138 -2.05 -9.55 -2.86
CA SER A 138 -3.24 -10.30 -2.45
C SER A 138 -3.04 -11.82 -2.47
N SER A 139 -2.01 -12.32 -3.14
CA SER A 139 -1.66 -13.74 -3.11
C SER A 139 -1.23 -14.09 -1.69
N ASP A 140 -1.93 -15.03 -1.05
CA ASP A 140 -1.53 -15.61 0.23
C ASP A 140 -0.05 -15.95 0.15
N PHE A 141 0.77 -15.17 0.87
CA PHE A 141 2.20 -15.41 0.92
C PHE A 141 2.39 -16.84 1.41
N ARG A 142 3.10 -17.66 0.64
CA ARG A 142 3.59 -18.91 1.19
C ARG A 142 4.47 -18.57 2.39
N VAL A 143 4.41 -19.39 3.43
CA VAL A 143 5.22 -19.20 4.64
C VAL A 143 6.68 -18.99 4.24
N GLY A 144 7.27 -17.87 4.67
CA GLY A 144 8.65 -17.48 4.33
C GLY A 144 8.79 -16.52 3.14
N GLU A 145 7.72 -16.18 2.42
CA GLU A 145 7.72 -15.24 1.29
C GLU A 145 7.24 -13.82 1.69
N GLU A 146 6.90 -13.58 2.96
CA GLU A 146 6.31 -12.32 3.44
C GLU A 146 7.27 -11.13 3.33
N ARG A 147 8.58 -11.41 3.30
CA ARG A 147 9.66 -10.41 3.18
C ARG A 147 10.12 -10.19 1.74
N ALA A 148 9.42 -10.79 0.78
CA ALA A 148 9.68 -10.65 -0.64
C ALA A 148 9.55 -9.19 -1.10
N ARG A 149 10.60 -8.62 -1.69
CA ARG A 149 10.46 -7.38 -2.48
C ARG A 149 9.64 -7.63 -3.75
N LEU A 150 8.36 -7.26 -3.76
CA LEU A 150 7.45 -7.53 -4.89
C LEU A 150 7.58 -6.54 -6.05
N PHE A 151 8.18 -5.36 -5.78
CA PHE A 151 8.24 -4.26 -6.72
C PHE A 151 9.58 -3.52 -6.64
N GLY A 152 10.06 -3.04 -7.78
CA GLY A 152 11.24 -2.20 -7.85
C GLY A 152 11.20 -1.19 -9.00
N VAL A 153 11.94 -0.11 -8.82
CA VAL A 153 12.23 0.89 -9.85
C VAL A 153 13.74 1.09 -9.94
N TRP A 154 14.23 1.46 -11.11
CA TRP A 154 15.62 1.85 -11.31
C TRP A 154 15.73 3.02 -12.30
N GLY A 155 16.91 3.61 -12.34
CA GLY A 155 17.20 4.83 -13.10
C GLY A 155 17.18 6.07 -12.21
N GLN A 156 17.67 7.18 -12.78
CA GLN A 156 17.79 8.45 -12.05
C GLN A 156 16.43 9.09 -11.73
N LYS A 157 15.38 8.69 -12.46
CA LYS A 157 14.04 9.24 -12.31
C LYS A 157 13.19 8.27 -11.49
N ARG A 158 12.94 8.59 -10.21
CA ARG A 158 12.08 7.79 -9.32
C ARG A 158 10.61 8.17 -9.54
N PHE A 159 9.89 7.38 -10.33
CA PHE A 159 8.45 7.59 -10.61
C PHE A 159 7.52 7.04 -9.53
N VAL A 160 8.07 6.77 -8.34
CA VAL A 160 7.35 6.11 -7.26
C VAL A 160 7.82 6.65 -5.91
N SER A 161 6.91 7.33 -5.21
CA SER A 161 7.01 7.58 -3.77
C SER A 161 6.06 6.63 -3.04
N HIS A 162 6.57 5.51 -2.55
CA HIS A 162 5.84 4.75 -1.53
C HIS A 162 6.29 5.24 -0.16
N ARG A 163 5.45 6.02 0.53
CA ARG A 163 5.58 6.24 1.97
C ARG A 163 5.00 5.00 2.64
N PHE A 164 5.82 3.98 2.84
CA PHE A 164 5.41 2.83 3.63
C PHE A 164 5.74 3.09 5.10
N SER A 165 4.77 2.81 5.97
CA SER A 165 4.96 2.81 7.43
C SER A 165 5.08 1.36 7.88
N TRP A 166 6.07 1.06 8.72
CA TRP A 166 6.38 -0.27 9.24
C TRP A 166 5.32 -0.84 10.22
N VAL A 167 4.13 -0.24 10.31
CA VAL A 167 3.05 -0.70 11.18
C VAL A 167 1.83 -1.04 10.31
N SER A 168 1.72 -2.31 9.92
CA SER A 168 0.91 -2.78 8.79
C SER A 168 -0.49 -3.32 9.16
N SER A 169 -1.05 -3.00 10.32
CA SER A 169 -2.40 -3.48 10.67
C SER A 169 -3.49 -2.59 10.06
N ARG A 170 -4.58 -3.21 9.59
CA ARG A 170 -5.82 -2.49 9.18
C ARG A 170 -6.24 -1.49 10.26
N ILE A 171 -6.11 -1.89 11.52
CA ILE A 171 -6.44 -1.08 12.70
C ILE A 171 -5.57 0.17 12.79
N TRP A 172 -4.26 0.08 12.53
CA TRP A 172 -3.40 1.26 12.50
C TRP A 172 -3.83 2.27 11.44
N ARG A 173 -4.19 1.80 10.23
CA ARG A 173 -4.74 2.69 9.19
C ARG A 173 -6.06 3.33 9.61
N GLN A 174 -6.91 2.59 10.32
CA GLN A 174 -8.15 3.11 10.85
C GLN A 174 -7.92 4.15 11.96
N ARG A 175 -6.88 4.01 12.79
CA ARG A 175 -6.46 5.04 13.76
C ARG A 175 -6.06 6.34 13.06
N LEU A 176 -5.24 6.24 12.02
CA LEU A 176 -4.84 7.39 11.21
C LEU A 176 -6.04 8.05 10.53
N SER A 177 -6.96 7.23 9.98
CA SER A 177 -8.19 7.74 9.36
C SER A 177 -9.11 8.40 10.36
N TRP A 178 -9.24 7.84 11.57
CA TRP A 178 -10.02 8.43 12.65
C TRP A 178 -9.44 9.78 13.03
N TYR A 179 -8.12 9.85 13.25
CA TYR A 179 -7.44 11.09 13.60
C TYR A 179 -7.61 12.18 12.54
N SER A 180 -7.38 11.85 11.26
CA SER A 180 -7.55 12.81 10.16
C SER A 180 -8.99 13.34 10.09
N ARG A 181 -10.01 12.48 10.23
CA ARG A 181 -11.41 12.91 10.24
C ARG A 181 -11.75 13.77 11.45
N ASP A 182 -11.32 13.34 12.63
CA ASP A 182 -11.63 14.00 13.90
C ASP A 182 -10.95 15.36 14.03
N SER A 183 -9.77 15.53 13.42
CA SER A 183 -9.01 16.79 13.41
C SER A 183 -9.23 17.63 12.15
N GLY A 184 -10.07 17.16 11.21
CA GLY A 184 -10.41 17.90 9.98
C GLY A 184 -9.25 18.04 8.99
N LEU A 185 -8.32 17.08 8.98
CA LEU A 185 -7.13 17.11 8.14
C LEU A 185 -7.41 16.45 6.79
N ALA A 186 -7.22 17.20 5.71
CA ALA A 186 -7.45 16.75 4.34
C ALA A 186 -6.37 15.78 3.87
N ASP A 187 -5.11 15.98 4.29
CA ASP A 187 -4.00 15.13 3.90
C ASP A 187 -2.86 15.01 4.93
N VAL A 188 -1.86 14.20 4.58
CA VAL A 188 -0.68 13.94 5.44
C VAL A 188 0.26 15.15 5.54
N THR A 189 0.18 16.09 4.59
CA THR A 189 0.96 17.34 4.58
C THR A 189 0.43 18.26 5.66
N GLU A 190 -0.90 18.40 5.76
CA GLU A 190 -1.54 19.14 6.85
C GLU A 190 -1.25 18.51 8.20
N THR A 191 -1.28 17.18 8.29
CA THR A 191 -0.89 16.45 9.52
C THR A 191 0.55 16.78 9.94
N SER A 192 1.47 16.82 8.98
CA SER A 192 2.88 17.13 9.24
C SER A 192 3.09 18.60 9.62
N ARG A 193 2.32 19.52 9.02
CA ARG A 193 2.33 20.95 9.39
C ARG A 193 1.79 21.16 10.79
N LEU A 194 0.70 20.48 11.14
CA LEU A 194 0.04 20.59 12.44
C LEU A 194 0.91 20.06 13.59
N LEU A 195 1.57 18.91 13.38
CA LEU A 195 2.34 18.24 14.42
C LEU A 195 3.82 18.65 14.47
N GLY A 196 4.30 19.34 13.43
CA GLY A 196 5.71 19.70 13.32
C GLY A 196 6.63 18.48 13.25
N ARG A 197 7.95 18.71 13.46
CA ARG A 197 8.99 17.68 13.30
C ARG A 197 8.88 16.56 14.33
N ASP A 198 8.53 16.89 15.58
CA ASP A 198 8.59 15.96 16.71
C ASP A 198 7.22 15.65 17.35
N GLY A 199 6.14 16.33 16.98
CA GLY A 199 4.81 16.08 17.56
C GLY A 199 4.32 14.64 17.34
N TRP A 200 4.78 13.98 16.26
CA TRP A 200 4.49 12.57 16.02
C TRP A 200 5.04 11.65 17.12
N ARG A 201 6.17 11.97 17.75
CA ARG A 201 6.76 11.16 18.83
C ARG A 201 5.87 11.12 20.06
N THR A 202 5.18 12.22 20.33
CA THR A 202 4.23 12.36 21.44
C THR A 202 2.88 11.76 21.10
N LEU A 203 2.38 12.00 19.88
CA LEU A 203 1.03 11.60 19.49
C LEU A 203 0.92 10.11 19.17
N ALA A 204 1.90 9.52 18.48
CA ALA A 204 1.80 8.15 17.97
C ALA A 204 1.59 7.08 19.07
N PRO A 205 2.26 7.13 20.25
CA PRO A 205 1.98 6.21 21.34
C PRO A 205 0.55 6.33 21.87
N ALA A 206 0.03 7.54 22.01
CA ALA A 206 -1.35 7.79 22.46
C ALA A 206 -2.38 7.34 21.41
N LEU A 207 -2.13 7.63 20.13
CA LEU A 207 -2.94 7.16 19.01
C LEU A 207 -2.98 5.62 18.94
N SER A 208 -1.91 4.94 19.32
CA SER A 208 -1.86 3.48 19.35
C SER A 208 -2.72 2.88 20.47
N ARG A 209 -3.02 3.66 21.52
CA ARG A 209 -3.73 3.19 22.72
C ARG A 209 -5.20 3.59 22.76
N VAL A 210 -5.59 4.63 22.03
CA VAL A 210 -6.98 5.14 22.02
C VAL A 210 -7.97 4.04 21.64
N VAL A 211 -9.13 4.00 22.28
CA VAL A 211 -10.25 3.16 21.85
C VAL A 211 -11.04 3.94 20.80
N LEU A 212 -11.01 3.47 19.56
CA LEU A 212 -11.71 4.11 18.45
C LEU A 212 -13.23 3.91 18.58
N PRO A 213 -14.05 4.68 17.85
CA PRO A 213 -15.44 4.29 17.60
C PRO A 213 -15.52 2.89 16.97
N LYS A 214 -16.58 2.12 17.28
CA LYS A 214 -16.71 0.69 16.92
C LYS A 214 -16.62 0.47 15.40
N GLU A 215 -17.15 1.39 14.62
CA GLU A 215 -17.14 1.38 13.15
C GLU A 215 -15.73 1.37 12.55
N PHE A 216 -14.71 1.86 13.26
CA PHE A 216 -13.32 1.82 12.81
C PHE A 216 -12.66 0.44 13.01
N TYR A 217 -13.27 -0.45 13.79
CA TYR A 217 -12.83 -1.85 13.92
C TYR A 217 -13.58 -2.77 12.97
N GLN A 218 -14.80 -2.42 12.59
CA GLN A 218 -15.66 -3.21 11.72
C GLN A 218 -15.23 -3.15 10.25
N VAL A 219 -15.74 -4.08 9.44
CA VAL A 219 -15.57 -4.12 7.99
C VAL A 219 -16.92 -3.92 7.31
N TRP A 220 -16.93 -3.18 6.20
CA TRP A 220 -18.13 -3.09 5.36
C TRP A 220 -18.41 -4.43 4.71
N ASN A 221 -19.60 -4.97 4.92
CA ASN A 221 -20.10 -6.15 4.25
C ASN A 221 -21.05 -5.72 3.11
N PRO A 222 -20.66 -5.88 1.83
CA PRO A 222 -21.51 -5.49 0.70
C PRO A 222 -22.82 -6.29 0.61
N ALA A 223 -22.84 -7.54 1.10
CA ALA A 223 -24.02 -8.40 1.01
C ALA A 223 -25.11 -7.94 1.99
N THR A 224 -24.72 -7.48 3.17
CA THR A 224 -25.64 -7.01 4.21
C THR A 224 -25.75 -5.49 4.28
N GLN A 225 -25.05 -4.77 3.38
CA GLN A 225 -24.93 -3.30 3.36
C GLN A 225 -24.70 -2.69 4.74
N SER A 226 -23.87 -3.33 5.56
CA SER A 226 -23.66 -2.94 6.95
C SER A 226 -22.25 -3.23 7.43
N PHE A 227 -21.84 -2.56 8.49
CA PHE A 227 -20.56 -2.80 9.16
C PHE A 227 -20.68 -4.00 10.09
N THR A 228 -19.82 -5.00 9.88
CA THR A 228 -19.79 -6.24 10.66
C THR A 228 -18.45 -6.44 11.34
N TRP A 229 -18.46 -7.17 12.45
CA TRP A 229 -17.23 -7.58 13.13
C TRP A 229 -16.55 -8.70 12.35
N ASP A 230 -15.27 -8.53 12.06
CA ASP A 230 -14.37 -9.63 11.74
C ASP A 230 -13.51 -9.97 12.97
N GLU A 231 -12.84 -11.12 12.94
CA GLU A 231 -12.02 -11.59 14.05
C GLU A 231 -10.93 -10.57 14.44
N ARG A 232 -10.28 -9.96 13.44
CA ARG A 232 -9.22 -8.97 13.67
C ARG A 232 -9.76 -7.70 14.35
N GLY A 233 -10.91 -7.20 13.91
CA GLY A 233 -11.55 -6.02 14.48
C GLY A 233 -11.97 -6.26 15.92
N TRP A 234 -12.62 -7.39 16.17
CA TRP A 234 -13.06 -7.77 17.51
C TRP A 234 -11.89 -7.92 18.49
N ARG A 235 -10.86 -8.69 18.12
CA ARG A 235 -9.65 -8.86 18.96
C ARG A 235 -8.97 -7.53 19.27
N ALA A 236 -8.87 -6.62 18.29
CA ALA A 236 -8.28 -5.31 18.49
C ALA A 236 -9.11 -4.42 19.43
N TYR A 237 -10.43 -4.39 19.26
CA TYR A 237 -11.33 -3.65 20.14
C TYR A 237 -11.23 -4.14 21.59
N CYS A 238 -11.29 -5.45 21.81
CA CYS A 238 -11.13 -6.04 23.14
C CYS A 238 -9.74 -5.74 23.73
N SER A 239 -8.68 -5.83 22.92
CA SER A 239 -7.31 -5.50 23.36
C SER A 239 -7.20 -4.04 23.81
N ASP A 240 -7.82 -3.12 23.07
CA ASP A 240 -7.78 -1.69 23.39
C ASP A 240 -8.56 -1.36 24.67
N LEU A 241 -9.75 -1.96 24.85
CA LEU A 241 -10.50 -1.85 26.11
C LEU A 241 -9.71 -2.42 27.30
N ASN A 242 -9.06 -3.57 27.12
CA ASN A 242 -8.30 -4.24 28.16
C ASN A 242 -7.03 -3.49 28.59
N ARG A 243 -6.64 -2.41 27.91
CA ARG A 243 -5.60 -1.50 28.41
C ARG A 243 -6.05 -0.68 29.62
N TYR A 244 -7.36 -0.62 29.84
CA TYR A 244 -7.98 0.18 30.91
C TYR A 244 -8.78 -0.71 31.87
N PRO A 245 -8.17 -1.76 32.47
CA PRO A 245 -8.92 -2.79 33.21
C PRO A 245 -9.56 -2.25 34.49
N ARG A 246 -9.01 -1.16 35.07
CA ARG A 246 -9.51 -0.54 36.29
C ARG A 246 -10.82 0.23 36.11
N LEU A 247 -11.23 0.51 34.87
CA LEU A 247 -12.47 1.22 34.58
C LEU A 247 -13.61 0.21 34.38
N ARG A 248 -14.70 0.42 35.13
CA ARG A 248 -15.82 -0.53 35.26
C ARG A 248 -16.69 -0.70 34.01
N SER A 249 -16.72 0.27 33.09
CA SER A 249 -17.55 0.21 31.88
C SER A 249 -16.74 0.55 30.63
N ASP A 250 -17.14 -0.03 29.50
CA ASP A 250 -16.54 0.26 28.19
C ASP A 250 -16.63 1.76 27.86
N ASP A 251 -17.74 2.42 28.17
CA ASP A 251 -17.90 3.86 27.95
C ASP A 251 -16.86 4.68 28.73
N ARG A 252 -16.56 4.29 29.97
CA ARG A 252 -15.50 4.94 30.77
C ARG A 252 -14.13 4.69 30.17
N ARG A 253 -13.86 3.48 29.68
CA ARG A 253 -12.61 3.11 28.99
C ARG A 253 -12.43 3.94 27.71
N VAL A 254 -13.47 4.03 26.89
CA VAL A 254 -13.50 4.83 25.66
C VAL A 254 -13.23 6.29 25.98
N ARG A 255 -14.00 6.88 26.91
CA ARG A 255 -13.87 8.29 27.30
C ARG A 255 -12.48 8.61 27.83
N PHE A 256 -11.94 7.77 28.72
CA PHE A 256 -10.61 7.97 29.29
C PHE A 256 -9.50 7.84 28.22
N SER A 257 -9.59 6.82 27.36
CA SER A 257 -8.60 6.64 26.28
C SER A 257 -8.58 7.83 25.30
N ARG A 258 -9.74 8.41 24.98
CA ARG A 258 -9.85 9.60 24.12
C ARG A 258 -9.36 10.86 24.85
N PHE A 259 -9.60 10.96 26.15
CA PHE A 259 -9.00 12.03 26.96
C PHE A 259 -7.47 12.00 26.87
N GLU A 260 -6.85 10.85 27.12
CA GLU A 260 -5.39 10.68 27.04
C GLU A 260 -4.87 11.01 25.65
N PHE A 261 -5.60 10.59 24.61
CA PHE A 261 -5.27 10.93 23.23
C PHE A 261 -5.27 12.44 22.98
N TYR A 262 -6.35 13.14 23.31
CA TYR A 262 -6.44 14.59 23.09
C TYR A 262 -5.47 15.38 23.97
N PHE A 263 -5.15 14.87 25.16
CA PHE A 263 -4.11 15.46 26.00
C PHE A 263 -2.73 15.36 25.32
N ALA A 264 -2.40 14.20 24.75
CA ALA A 264 -1.18 14.02 23.97
C ALA A 264 -1.17 14.87 22.69
N GLU A 265 -2.31 15.03 22.02
CA GLU A 265 -2.49 15.93 20.88
C GLU A 265 -2.14 17.37 21.25
N GLY A 266 -2.76 17.94 22.30
CA GLY A 266 -2.44 19.30 22.74
C GLY A 266 -0.97 19.45 23.14
N THR A 267 -0.41 18.45 23.82
CA THR A 267 1.02 18.43 24.19
C THR A 267 1.92 18.40 22.95
N SER A 268 1.52 17.67 21.90
CA SER A 268 2.26 17.58 20.64
C SER A 268 2.33 18.92 19.89
N TRP A 269 1.39 19.83 20.16
CA TRP A 269 1.39 21.21 19.67
C TRP A 269 2.12 22.19 20.60
N GLY A 270 2.81 21.69 21.63
CA GLY A 270 3.55 22.52 22.59
C GLY A 270 2.69 23.16 23.69
N MET A 271 1.45 22.71 23.91
CA MET A 271 0.64 23.21 25.02
C MET A 271 1.19 22.76 26.38
N LYS A 272 1.24 23.68 27.35
CA LYS A 272 1.48 23.34 28.76
C LYS A 272 0.35 22.46 29.31
N SER A 273 0.64 21.63 30.31
CA SER A 273 -0.28 20.59 30.84
C SER A 273 -1.70 21.07 31.13
N MET A 274 -1.88 22.23 31.78
CA MET A 274 -3.22 22.78 32.05
C MET A 274 -3.99 23.15 30.78
N ARG A 275 -3.31 23.71 29.78
CA ARG A 275 -3.93 24.04 28.48
C ARG A 275 -4.24 22.77 27.69
N ALA A 276 -3.34 21.79 27.69
CA ALA A 276 -3.56 20.48 27.07
C ALA A 276 -4.76 19.75 27.71
N ARG A 277 -4.92 19.84 29.04
CA ARG A 277 -6.08 19.30 29.75
C ARG A 277 -7.39 19.96 29.34
N LYS A 278 -7.42 21.30 29.25
CA LYS A 278 -8.59 22.06 28.77
C LYS A 278 -8.90 21.78 27.30
N HIS A 279 -7.88 21.55 26.48
CA HIS A 279 -8.04 21.09 25.10
C HIS A 279 -8.70 19.71 25.05
N ALA A 280 -8.19 18.75 25.81
CA ALA A 280 -8.74 17.40 25.86
C ALA A 280 -10.22 17.34 26.24
N TRP A 281 -10.61 18.11 27.26
CA TRP A 281 -12.02 18.21 27.68
C TRP A 281 -12.92 18.78 26.58
N ARG A 282 -12.52 19.88 25.94
CA ARG A 282 -13.28 20.49 24.83
C ARG A 282 -13.45 19.53 23.65
N ARG A 283 -12.43 18.71 23.35
CA ARG A 283 -12.51 17.69 22.29
C ARG A 283 -13.45 16.55 22.66
N LEU A 284 -13.46 16.11 23.91
CA LEU A 284 -14.43 15.12 24.39
C LEU A 284 -15.87 15.63 24.30
N GLU A 285 -16.11 16.89 24.70
CA GLU A 285 -17.45 17.50 24.61
C GLU A 285 -17.94 17.55 23.16
N ARG A 286 -17.10 18.01 22.22
CA ARG A 286 -17.43 18.03 20.78
C ARG A 286 -17.70 16.65 20.20
N SER A 287 -17.08 15.60 20.73
CA SER A 287 -17.28 14.21 20.28
C SER A 287 -18.44 13.50 21.00
N GLY A 288 -19.28 14.24 21.74
CA GLY A 288 -20.44 13.68 22.45
C GLY A 288 -20.07 12.85 23.69
N LEU A 289 -18.80 12.91 24.13
CA LEU A 289 -18.28 12.24 25.33
C LEU A 289 -17.98 13.22 26.46
N GLY A 290 -18.50 14.44 26.35
CA GLY A 290 -18.63 15.38 27.45
C GLY A 290 -19.48 14.78 28.56
N THR A 291 -19.41 15.36 29.76
CA THR A 291 -20.18 14.90 30.92
C THR A 291 -21.66 14.83 30.54
N GLN A 292 -22.24 13.62 30.47
CA GLN A 292 -23.68 13.45 30.43
C GLN A 292 -24.23 14.03 31.74
N LEU A 293 -24.69 15.27 31.69
CA LEU A 293 -25.44 15.94 32.76
C LEU A 293 -26.95 15.91 32.49
N HIS A 294 -27.40 15.10 31.53
CA HIS A 294 -28.81 14.85 31.25
C HIS A 294 -29.09 13.35 31.17
N LEU A 295 -29.03 12.69 32.33
CA LEU A 295 -30.03 11.67 32.63
C LEU A 295 -31.22 12.44 33.20
N ARG A 296 -32.32 12.48 32.44
CA ARG A 296 -33.62 12.91 32.94
C ARG A 296 -33.90 12.11 34.21
N LEU A 297 -34.22 12.78 35.30
CA LEU A 297 -34.89 12.18 36.45
C LEU A 297 -36.14 11.48 35.91
N VAL A 298 -36.11 10.16 35.89
CA VAL A 298 -37.28 9.34 35.62
C VAL A 298 -38.14 9.42 36.88
N GLY A 299 -39.27 10.12 36.74
CA GLY A 299 -40.52 9.91 37.47
C GLY A 299 -40.46 9.90 39.00
N SER A 300 -40.81 11.04 39.61
CA SER A 300 -41.58 10.99 40.85
C SER A 300 -42.96 10.37 40.53
N PRO A 301 -43.39 9.30 41.21
CA PRO A 301 -44.78 8.86 41.11
C PRO A 301 -45.65 9.91 41.80
N GLY A 302 -46.60 10.44 41.04
CA GLY A 302 -47.62 11.36 41.53
C GLY A 302 -48.62 10.63 42.44
N GLU A 303 -49.06 11.42 43.42
CA GLU A 303 -50.34 11.42 44.11
C GLU A 303 -51.43 10.50 43.54
N GLY A 304 -51.92 9.63 44.43
CA GLY A 304 -53.11 8.79 44.35
C GLY A 304 -53.30 8.12 45.69
#